data_AF-A0A956HTV0-F1
#
_entry.id   AF-A0A956HTV0-F1
#
_cell.length_a   1.000
_cell.length_b   1.000
_cell.length_c   1.000
_cell.angle_alpha   90.00
_cell.angle_beta   90.00
_cell.angle_gamma   90.00
#
_symmetry.space_group_name_H-M   'P 1'
#
loop_
_entity.id
_entity.type
_entity.pdbx_description
1 polymer ?
#
loop_
_entity_poly.entity_id
_entity_poly.type
_entity_poly.pdbx_seq_one_letter_code
_entity_poly.pdbx_strand_id
1 'polypeptide(L)'
;MADHPVVSREQWLEARRRLLASGFDRDFGVQFEADDVAAGPVDYNYGKNRFPTTDAPGISVFVKDEQGRVFHSYSCYARGLDMMNVAYQYMDLTPRGRDEQGLSYSMAWLRRHDQYEG
;
A
#
# COMPACT_ATOMS: atom_id res chain seq x y z
N MET A 1 -0.68 7.37 -29.63
CA MET A 1 -1.35 7.01 -28.36
C MET A 1 -1.63 5.54 -28.43
N ALA A 2 -1.15 4.76 -27.46
CA ALA A 2 -1.63 3.38 -27.32
C ALA A 2 -3.12 3.43 -27.02
N ASP A 3 -3.90 2.61 -27.71
CA ASP A 3 -5.31 2.41 -27.37
C ASP A 3 -5.35 1.69 -26.01
N HIS A 4 -5.83 2.40 -24.99
CA HIS A 4 -6.00 1.87 -23.64
C HIS A 4 -7.49 1.56 -23.46
N PRO A 5 -7.95 0.34 -23.79
CA PRO A 5 -9.36 0.03 -23.71
C PRO A 5 -9.85 0.19 -22.28
N VAL A 6 -10.98 0.88 -22.12
CA VAL A 6 -11.69 0.92 -20.84
C VAL A 6 -12.23 -0.47 -20.56
N VAL A 7 -11.75 -1.10 -19.48
CA VAL A 7 -12.19 -2.43 -19.04
C VAL A 7 -13.40 -2.33 -18.12
N SER A 8 -14.24 -3.37 -18.11
CA SER A 8 -15.34 -3.47 -17.15
C SER A 8 -14.83 -3.68 -15.72
N ARG A 9 -15.68 -3.37 -14.73
CA ARG A 9 -15.40 -3.64 -13.32
C ARG A 9 -15.03 -5.11 -13.08
N GLU A 10 -15.72 -6.04 -13.74
CA GLU A 10 -15.49 -7.48 -13.59
C GLU A 10 -14.13 -7.89 -14.16
N GLN A 11 -13.76 -7.36 -15.33
CA GLN A 11 -12.45 -7.58 -15.93
C GLN A 11 -11.33 -7.04 -15.03
N TRP A 12 -11.52 -5.84 -14.46
CA TRP A 12 -10.57 -5.26 -13.51
C TRP A 12 -10.41 -6.12 -12.25
N LEU A 13 -11.52 -6.58 -11.66
CA LEU A 13 -11.49 -7.43 -10.47
C LEU A 13 -10.81 -8.77 -10.72
N GLU A 14 -11.06 -9.38 -11.87
CA GLU A 14 -10.41 -10.63 -12.26
C GLU A 14 -8.89 -10.44 -12.45
N ALA A 15 -8.48 -9.39 -13.15
CA ALA A 15 -7.06 -9.05 -13.30
C ALA A 15 -6.39 -8.80 -11.93
N ARG A 16 -7.08 -8.08 -11.04
CA ARG A 16 -6.58 -7.81 -9.68
C ARG A 16 -6.42 -9.09 -8.87
N ARG A 17 -7.37 -10.02 -8.91
CA ARG A 17 -7.26 -11.32 -8.21
C ARG A 17 -6.07 -12.13 -8.71
N ARG A 18 -5.85 -12.17 -10.03
CA ARG A 18 -4.70 -12.86 -10.62
C ARG A 18 -3.37 -12.27 -10.17
N LEU A 19 -3.28 -10.93 -10.13
CA LEU A 19 -2.09 -10.23 -9.64
C LEU A 19 -1.80 -10.56 -8.17
N LEU A 20 -2.82 -10.51 -7.31
CA LEU A 20 -2.68 -10.84 -5.89
C LEU A 20 -2.24 -12.30 -5.70
N ALA A 21 -2.75 -13.22 -6.53
CA ALA A 21 -2.38 -14.63 -6.47
C ALA A 21 -0.96 -14.92 -6.98
N SER A 22 -0.35 -14.03 -7.78
CA SER A 22 0.97 -14.27 -8.38
C SER A 22 2.14 -14.09 -7.40
N GLY A 23 1.89 -13.55 -6.20
CA GLY A 23 2.94 -13.21 -5.24
C GLY A 23 3.65 -11.88 -5.52
N PHE A 24 3.16 -11.08 -6.46
CA PHE A 24 3.74 -9.78 -6.82
C PHE A 24 3.97 -8.89 -5.58
N ASP A 25 2.99 -8.81 -4.69
CA ASP A 25 3.08 -7.98 -3.49
C ASP A 25 4.17 -8.45 -2.51
N ARG A 26 4.49 -9.75 -2.49
CA ARG A 26 5.63 -10.29 -1.72
C ARG A 26 6.96 -9.95 -2.38
N ASP A 27 7.05 -10.06 -3.71
CA ASP A 27 8.26 -9.73 -4.47
C ASP A 27 8.69 -8.26 -4.28
N PHE A 28 7.72 -7.36 -4.01
CA PHE A 28 7.97 -5.95 -3.75
C PHE A 28 7.89 -5.53 -2.27
N GLY A 29 7.85 -6.51 -1.35
CA GLY A 29 8.02 -6.29 0.08
C GLY A 29 6.85 -5.58 0.77
N VAL A 30 5.63 -5.76 0.25
CA VAL A 30 4.41 -5.18 0.81
C VAL A 30 3.41 -6.24 1.32
N GLN A 31 3.70 -7.52 1.10
CA GLN A 31 2.94 -8.62 1.68
C GLN A 31 3.89 -9.56 2.45
N PHE A 32 3.44 -10.03 3.61
CA PHE A 32 4.16 -10.93 4.51
C PHE A 32 3.36 -12.19 4.78
N GLU A 33 4.04 -13.29 5.10
CA GLU A 33 3.38 -14.49 5.62
C GLU A 33 2.98 -14.27 7.09
N ALA A 34 1.83 -14.84 7.47
CA ALA A 34 1.30 -14.68 8.83
C ALA A 34 2.27 -15.21 9.90
N ASP A 35 2.96 -16.32 9.61
CA ASP A 35 3.94 -16.92 10.51
C ASP A 35 5.18 -16.02 10.71
N ASP A 36 5.61 -15.31 9.66
CA ASP A 36 6.74 -14.38 9.76
C ASP A 36 6.41 -13.17 10.64
N VAL A 37 5.20 -12.61 10.46
CA VAL A 37 4.70 -11.52 11.29
C VAL A 37 4.57 -11.96 12.76
N ALA A 38 4.10 -13.18 13.00
CA ALA A 38 3.99 -13.75 14.34
C ALA A 38 5.36 -14.02 14.98
N ALA A 39 6.34 -14.47 14.18
CA ALA A 39 7.69 -14.78 14.64
C ALA A 39 8.50 -13.53 15.03
N GLY A 40 8.26 -12.37 14.41
CA GLY A 40 8.94 -11.14 14.80
C GLY A 40 9.04 -10.08 13.69
N PRO A 41 10.12 -9.27 13.70
CA PRO A 41 10.34 -8.25 12.69
C PRO A 41 10.43 -8.82 11.26
N VAL A 42 9.69 -8.21 10.34
CA VAL A 42 9.70 -8.50 8.89
C VAL A 42 10.51 -7.45 8.13
N ASP A 43 10.95 -7.75 6.91
CA ASP A 43 11.61 -6.77 6.06
C ASP A 43 10.59 -5.79 5.49
N TYR A 44 10.66 -4.54 5.93
CA TYR A 44 9.80 -3.47 5.44
C TYR A 44 10.54 -2.12 5.54
N ASN A 45 10.45 -1.31 4.49
CA ASN A 45 11.10 0.00 4.42
C ASN A 45 12.63 -0.09 4.65
N TYR A 46 13.29 -1.00 3.92
CA TYR A 46 14.75 -1.23 3.95
C TYR A 46 15.34 -1.61 5.31
N GLY A 47 14.51 -2.17 6.21
CA GLY A 47 14.95 -2.65 7.52
C GLY A 47 13.99 -3.67 8.13
N LYS A 48 14.37 -4.20 9.29
CA LYS A 48 13.56 -5.14 10.08
C LYS A 48 12.61 -4.38 11.00
N ASN A 49 11.31 -4.50 10.79
CA ASN A 49 10.29 -3.80 11.56
C ASN A 49 9.17 -4.77 11.99
N ARG A 50 8.60 -4.57 13.18
CA ARG A 50 7.34 -5.24 13.53
C ARG A 50 6.21 -4.57 12.77
N PHE A 51 5.40 -5.35 12.06
CA PHE A 51 4.23 -4.85 11.34
C PHE A 51 2.95 -5.48 11.91
N PRO A 52 1.86 -4.73 12.11
CA PRO A 52 0.67 -5.25 12.78
C PRO A 52 -0.20 -6.14 11.88
N THR A 53 0.09 -6.22 10.58
CA THR A 53 -0.72 -6.90 9.57
C THR A 53 0.17 -7.62 8.55
N THR A 54 -0.42 -8.48 7.73
CA THR A 54 0.26 -9.17 6.61
C THR A 54 0.39 -8.30 5.36
N ASP A 55 -0.43 -7.25 5.24
CA ASP A 55 -0.39 -6.30 4.13
C ASP A 55 0.13 -4.95 4.62
N ALA A 56 1.14 -4.41 3.93
CA ALA A 56 1.75 -3.13 4.19
C ALA A 56 1.60 -2.19 2.98
N PRO A 57 1.62 -0.86 3.18
CA PRO A 57 1.52 0.06 2.06
C PRO A 57 2.89 0.24 1.38
N GLY A 58 2.88 0.31 0.06
CA GLY A 58 4.04 0.61 -0.77
C GLY A 58 3.62 1.11 -2.15
N ILE A 59 4.54 1.76 -2.85
CA ILE A 59 4.39 2.15 -4.25
C ILE A 59 5.63 1.74 -5.02
N SER A 60 5.41 1.18 -6.21
CA SER A 60 6.47 0.75 -7.13
C SER A 60 6.20 1.34 -8.51
N VAL A 61 7.23 1.88 -9.15
CA VAL A 61 7.15 2.41 -10.52
C VAL A 61 8.06 1.63 -11.42
N PHE A 62 7.50 1.18 -12.54
CA PHE A 62 8.19 0.38 -13.53
C PHE A 62 8.32 1.14 -14.84
N VAL A 63 9.49 1.03 -15.45
CA VAL A 63 9.75 1.53 -16.80
C VAL A 63 10.01 0.34 -17.71
N LYS A 64 9.38 0.35 -18.89
CA LYS A 64 9.63 -0.64 -19.94
C LYS A 64 10.43 0.02 -21.06
N ASP A 65 11.53 -0.61 -21.46
CA ASP A 65 12.34 -0.11 -22.58
C ASP A 65 11.81 -0.57 -23.95
N GLU A 66 12.49 -0.13 -25.01
CA GLU A 66 12.16 -0.45 -26.40
C GLU A 66 12.30 -1.95 -26.72
N GLN A 67 13.15 -2.67 -25.98
CA GLN A 67 13.34 -4.12 -26.12
C GLN A 67 12.33 -4.92 -25.28
N GLY A 68 11.42 -4.26 -24.57
CA GLY A 68 10.39 -4.89 -23.75
C GLY A 68 10.87 -5.32 -22.37
N ARG A 69 12.10 -4.97 -21.94
CA ARG A 69 12.60 -5.24 -20.59
C ARG A 69 11.94 -4.29 -19.61
N VAL A 70 11.60 -4.78 -18.42
CA VAL A 70 10.94 -4.02 -17.36
C VAL A 70 11.92 -3.78 -16.22
N PHE A 71 12.04 -2.53 -15.78
CA PHE A 71 12.92 -2.10 -14.70
C PHE A 71 12.11 -1.51 -13.55
N HIS A 72 12.46 -1.86 -12.32
CA HIS A 72 11.91 -1.24 -11.11
C HIS A 72 12.68 0.06 -10.84
N SER A 73 12.10 1.19 -11.25
CA SER A 73 12.77 2.49 -11.30
C SER A 73 12.63 3.32 -10.02
N TYR A 74 11.60 3.03 -9.22
CA TYR A 74 11.33 3.73 -7.98
C TYR A 74 10.51 2.84 -7.06
N SER A 75 10.82 2.89 -5.77
CA SER A 75 10.04 2.27 -4.71
C SER A 75 9.95 3.18 -3.51
N CYS A 76 8.82 3.15 -2.81
CA CYS A 76 8.64 3.92 -1.58
C CYS A 76 7.64 3.24 -0.65
N TYR A 77 7.87 3.39 0.65
CA TYR A 77 7.15 2.73 1.73
C TYR A 77 6.87 3.72 2.87
N ALA A 78 6.08 3.28 3.86
CA ALA A 78 5.83 4.00 5.10
C ALA A 78 5.47 5.48 4.86
N ARG A 79 6.10 6.39 5.62
CA ARG A 79 5.87 7.85 5.56
C ARG A 79 6.23 8.48 4.22
N GLY A 80 7.01 7.82 3.36
CA GLY A 80 7.27 8.34 2.03
C GLY A 80 6.02 8.32 1.12
N LEU A 81 4.97 7.59 1.52
CA LEU A 81 3.67 7.55 0.84
C LEU A 81 2.74 8.70 1.26
N ASP A 82 3.10 9.51 2.24
CA ASP A 82 2.22 10.53 2.81
C ASP A 82 1.71 11.55 1.77
N MET A 83 2.53 11.86 0.77
CA MET A 83 2.14 12.74 -0.34
C MET A 83 0.98 12.18 -1.17
N MET A 84 0.79 10.86 -1.16
CA MET A 84 -0.31 10.18 -1.85
C MET A 84 -1.57 10.07 -0.97
N ASN A 85 -1.46 10.40 0.31
CA ASN A 85 -2.59 10.41 1.24
C ASN A 85 -3.15 11.83 1.39
N VAL A 86 -3.91 12.24 0.38
CA VAL A 86 -4.50 13.59 0.29
C VAL A 86 -5.39 13.90 1.50
N ALA A 87 -6.10 12.92 2.04
CA ALA A 87 -6.95 13.11 3.22
C ALA A 87 -6.12 13.59 4.44
N TYR A 88 -4.97 12.96 4.68
CA TYR A 88 -4.10 13.32 5.81
C TYR A 88 -3.53 14.73 5.62
N GLN A 89 -3.11 15.05 4.40
CA GLN A 89 -2.61 16.38 4.06
C GLN A 89 -3.66 17.46 4.35
N TYR A 90 -4.94 17.24 4.02
CA TYR A 90 -6.01 18.20 4.35
C TYR A 90 -6.27 18.32 5.85
N MET A 91 -6.25 17.22 6.60
CA MET A 91 -6.44 17.26 8.05
C MET A 91 -5.32 18.02 8.75
N ASP A 92 -4.07 17.84 8.30
CA ASP A 92 -2.90 18.52 8.84
C ASP A 92 -2.92 20.05 8.63
N LEU A 93 -3.76 20.57 7.72
CA LEU A 93 -3.99 22.02 7.57
C LEU A 93 -4.85 22.62 8.69
N THR A 94 -5.59 21.78 9.43
CA THR A 94 -6.51 22.26 10.47
C THR A 94 -5.77 22.49 11.79
N PRO A 95 -6.23 23.37 12.70
CA PRO A 95 -5.55 23.63 13.97
C PRO A 95 -5.37 22.40 14.87
N ARG A 96 -6.21 21.37 14.71
CA ARG A 96 -6.09 20.10 15.45
C ARG A 96 -5.28 19.04 14.71
N GLY A 97 -4.83 19.33 13.48
CA GLY A 97 -4.22 18.35 12.60
C GLY A 97 -5.11 17.12 12.44
N ARG A 98 -4.52 15.94 12.62
CA ARG A 98 -5.22 14.64 12.61
C ARG A 98 -5.89 14.25 13.95
N ASP A 99 -5.85 15.12 14.96
CA ASP A 99 -6.42 14.92 16.31
C ASP A 99 -6.04 13.55 16.94
N GLU A 100 -4.78 13.13 16.78
CA GLU A 100 -4.30 11.80 17.20
C GLU A 100 -3.84 11.74 18.66
N GLN A 101 -3.86 12.86 19.38
CA GLN A 101 -3.35 12.93 20.75
C GLN A 101 -4.25 12.13 21.70
N GLY A 102 -3.64 11.25 22.51
CA GLY A 102 -4.35 10.41 23.47
C GLY A 102 -4.93 9.11 22.90
N LEU A 103 -4.71 8.83 21.61
CA LEU A 103 -5.03 7.53 21.02
C LEU A 103 -3.99 6.47 21.40
N SER A 104 -4.41 5.20 21.37
CA SER A 104 -3.52 4.06 21.62
C SER A 104 -2.39 3.94 20.60
N TYR A 105 -2.61 4.40 19.38
CA TYR A 105 -1.61 4.54 18.32
C TYR A 105 -2.10 5.54 17.25
N SER A 106 -1.19 6.10 16.45
CA SER A 106 -1.55 6.95 15.31
C SER A 106 -2.47 6.22 14.35
N MET A 107 -3.50 6.91 13.82
CA MET A 107 -4.55 6.35 12.97
C MET A 107 -5.52 5.36 13.64
N ALA A 108 -5.58 5.26 14.97
CA ALA A 108 -6.55 4.37 15.65
C ALA A 108 -8.04 4.71 15.36
N TRP A 109 -8.32 5.90 14.81
CA TRP A 109 -9.65 6.32 14.34
C TRP A 109 -10.00 5.80 12.94
N LEU A 110 -9.03 5.28 12.18
CA LEU A 110 -9.24 4.83 10.81
C LEU A 110 -10.02 3.52 10.79
N ARG A 111 -11.15 3.50 10.10
CA ARG A 111 -11.92 2.29 9.80
C ARG A 111 -11.90 2.03 8.30
N ARG A 112 -11.83 0.75 7.91
CA ARG A 112 -12.04 0.32 6.53
C ARG A 112 -13.48 0.62 6.12
N HIS A 113 -13.71 0.79 4.82
CA HIS A 113 -15.02 1.15 4.28
C HIS A 113 -16.14 0.19 4.76
N ASP A 114 -15.85 -1.09 4.89
CA ASP A 114 -16.76 -2.15 5.35
C ASP A 114 -16.94 -2.21 6.89
N GLN A 115 -16.21 -1.40 7.66
CA GLN A 115 -16.28 -1.34 9.12
C GLN A 115 -17.13 -0.18 9.64
N TYR A 116 -17.69 0.64 8.75
CA TYR A 116 -18.68 1.66 9.12
C TYR A 116 -20.08 1.04 9.12
N GLU A 117 -20.85 1.33 10.16
CA GLU A 117 -22.30 1.06 10.16
C GLU A 117 -22.93 2.09 9.20
N GLY A 118 -23.56 1.59 8.14
CA GLY A 118 -24.21 2.41 7.10
C GLY A 118 -25.57 2.92 7.50
#